data_AF-A0A9D6RNL9-F1
#
_entry.id   AF-A0A9D6RNL9-F1
#
_cell.length_a   1.000
_cell.length_b   1.000
_cell.length_c   1.000
_cell.angle_alpha   90.00
_cell.angle_beta   90.00
_cell.angle_gamma   90.00
#
_symmetry.space_group_name_H-M   'P 1'
#
loop_
_entity.id
_entity.type
_entity.pdbx_description
1 polymer ?
#
loop_
_entity_poly.entity_id
_entity_poly.type
_entity_poly.pdbx_seq_one_letter_code
_entity_poly.pdbx_strand_id
1 'polypeptide(L)'
;MFEWLTRPLGKSKQKATKLPTKEATAPLIVNKAAEQGSFDSFHSLLKTAIADAEEIAASVKMKAQTEAEAEAARIIAQANQESQEIKRRAEIAAQREAENILAEANRKGQILEVETRQKALQFLMKAGEEVGKEINKEYQRAYSRLSSSLEELMNEGREIEMELEGKAARLLESTSLELKGLETVLLSTAEAILSPGEAAAAPARLEEEAVAEAAAAPARLEEEAVAEAAAAPARLEEEAVAEAAAPPARLEEEAVVEAAAPPAQLEEEALEKHEAAPVALDVEALYTGEIELIIVSPVELKLVSRLYNYLQTVPELRILYTRGSWDQGTTIIVVLDNPLPLLQVLAKTPDVQVIPELLEKEGVAAGKSSSLLRGGQGAKKMNLILKEA
;
A
#
# COMPACT_ATOMS: atom_id res chain seq x y z
N MET A 1 28.28 -10.69 -16.56
CA MET A 1 29.51 -9.88 -16.55
C MET A 1 30.35 -10.30 -15.33
N PHE A 2 30.90 -11.51 -15.35
CA PHE A 2 31.72 -12.09 -14.27
C PHE A 2 32.96 -12.73 -14.91
N GLU A 3 34.02 -11.95 -15.05
CA GLU A 3 35.27 -12.32 -15.76
C GLU A 3 36.49 -12.35 -14.81
N TRP A 4 36.33 -12.73 -13.54
CA TRP A 4 37.37 -12.51 -12.52
C TRP A 4 37.85 -13.73 -11.72
N LEU A 5 37.75 -14.95 -12.26
CA LEU A 5 38.16 -16.17 -11.52
C LEU A 5 39.19 -17.07 -12.23
N THR A 6 40.19 -16.47 -12.87
CA THR A 6 41.39 -17.20 -13.32
C THR A 6 42.66 -16.43 -12.99
N ARG A 7 43.01 -16.37 -11.69
CA ARG A 7 44.39 -16.10 -11.30
C ARG A 7 45.14 -17.43 -11.13
N PRO A 8 46.24 -17.66 -11.87
CA PRO A 8 46.98 -18.90 -11.82
C PRO A 8 47.73 -18.99 -10.49
N LEU A 9 47.63 -20.16 -9.87
CA LEU A 9 48.39 -20.62 -8.71
C LEU A 9 49.88 -20.29 -8.92
N GLY A 10 50.37 -19.30 -8.18
CA GLY A 10 51.75 -18.84 -8.23
C GLY A 10 52.69 -19.95 -7.80
N LYS A 11 53.57 -20.38 -8.72
CA LYS A 11 54.66 -21.31 -8.46
C LYS A 11 55.58 -20.72 -7.38
N SER A 12 55.46 -21.22 -6.15
CA SER A 12 56.40 -20.92 -5.08
C SER A 12 57.76 -21.51 -5.44
N LYS A 13 58.70 -20.65 -5.85
CA LYS A 13 60.12 -20.97 -5.99
C LYS A 13 60.65 -21.46 -4.64
N GLN A 14 60.93 -22.75 -4.53
CA GLN A 14 61.73 -23.31 -3.45
C GLN A 14 63.12 -22.68 -3.51
N LYS A 15 63.36 -21.70 -2.63
CA LYS A 15 64.68 -21.13 -2.39
C LYS A 15 65.40 -22.10 -1.46
N ALA A 16 66.15 -23.04 -2.04
CA ALA A 16 67.02 -23.95 -1.31
C ALA A 16 68.02 -23.15 -0.47
N THR A 17 67.83 -23.15 0.85
CA THR A 17 68.76 -22.62 1.82
C THR A 17 70.01 -23.50 1.83
N LYS A 18 71.06 -23.06 1.11
CA LYS A 18 72.41 -23.61 1.18
C LYS A 18 72.93 -23.49 2.62
N LEU A 19 73.04 -24.61 3.31
CA LEU A 19 73.88 -24.75 4.50
C LEU A 19 75.35 -24.63 4.08
N PRO A 20 76.17 -23.81 4.75
CA PRO A 20 77.60 -23.76 4.51
C PRO A 20 78.30 -24.93 5.21
N THR A 21 78.63 -25.97 4.45
CA THR A 21 79.60 -27.00 4.84
C THR A 21 80.99 -26.36 4.87
N LYS A 22 81.46 -25.94 6.04
CA LYS A 22 82.86 -25.59 6.28
C LYS A 22 83.58 -26.84 6.80
N GLU A 23 84.17 -27.58 5.87
CA GLU A 23 85.30 -28.48 6.16
C GLU A 23 86.49 -27.62 6.58
N ALA A 24 86.94 -27.77 7.82
CA ALA A 24 88.23 -27.29 8.29
C ALA A 24 89.01 -28.48 8.81
N THR A 25 89.76 -29.10 7.90
CA THR A 25 90.77 -30.12 8.16
C THR A 25 92.00 -29.45 8.78
N ALA A 26 92.37 -29.84 10.00
CA ALA A 26 93.67 -29.50 10.59
C ALA A 26 94.29 -30.77 11.22
N PRO A 27 95.62 -30.96 11.09
CA PRO A 27 96.28 -32.23 11.37
C PRO A 27 96.57 -32.45 12.87
N LEU A 28 96.39 -33.70 13.28
CA LEU A 28 96.85 -34.25 14.56
C LEU A 28 98.38 -34.17 14.69
N ILE A 29 98.84 -33.48 15.73
CA ILE A 29 100.19 -33.66 16.29
C ILE A 29 100.04 -34.55 17.53
N VAL A 30 100.61 -35.76 17.43
CA VAL A 30 100.65 -36.77 18.48
C VAL A 30 101.77 -36.44 19.46
N ASN A 31 101.42 -36.05 20.68
CA ASN A 31 102.32 -36.10 21.83
C ASN A 31 101.81 -37.17 22.79
N LYS A 32 102.59 -38.25 22.90
CA LYS A 32 102.29 -39.46 23.66
C LYS A 32 103.28 -39.57 24.81
N ALA A 33 102.98 -38.97 25.95
CA ALA A 33 103.59 -39.30 27.24
C ALA A 33 102.78 -38.70 28.41
N ALA A 34 102.31 -39.59 29.29
CA ALA A 34 101.77 -39.34 30.64
C ALA A 34 100.33 -38.79 30.81
N GLU A 35 99.29 -39.61 30.63
CA GLU A 35 97.94 -39.34 31.17
C GLU A 35 97.19 -40.64 31.52
N GLN A 36 97.30 -41.10 32.77
CA GLN A 36 96.44 -42.16 33.32
C GLN A 36 95.64 -41.71 34.56
N GLY A 37 95.73 -40.42 34.93
CA GLY A 37 94.89 -39.79 35.97
C GLY A 37 93.87 -38.78 35.45
N SER A 38 93.77 -38.56 34.13
CA SER A 38 92.96 -37.50 33.50
C SER A 38 91.59 -37.96 32.99
N PHE A 39 91.40 -39.27 32.81
CA PHE A 39 90.20 -39.85 32.17
C PHE A 39 88.89 -39.67 32.96
N ASP A 40 88.93 -39.72 34.29
CA ASP A 40 87.73 -39.52 35.11
C ASP A 40 87.25 -38.07 35.09
N SER A 41 88.18 -37.11 35.06
CA SER A 41 87.86 -35.68 34.91
C SER A 41 87.24 -35.40 33.53
N PHE A 42 87.79 -36.00 32.47
CA PHE A 42 87.26 -35.86 31.12
C PHE A 42 85.85 -36.43 30.98
N HIS A 43 85.58 -37.60 31.58
CA HIS A 43 84.25 -38.22 31.51
C HIS A 43 83.19 -37.42 32.29
N SER A 44 83.56 -36.81 33.42
CA SER A 44 82.65 -35.90 34.15
C SER A 44 82.33 -34.63 33.35
N LEU A 45 83.31 -34.08 32.65
CA LEU A 45 83.12 -32.92 31.76
C LEU A 45 82.26 -33.29 30.54
N LEU A 46 82.46 -34.47 29.96
CA LEU A 46 81.64 -34.98 28.86
C LEU A 46 80.17 -35.16 29.28
N LYS A 47 79.92 -35.75 30.46
CA LYS A 47 78.56 -35.91 30.99
C LYS A 47 77.88 -34.57 31.22
N THR A 48 78.60 -33.60 31.77
CA THR A 48 78.09 -32.24 31.98
C THR A 48 77.79 -31.57 30.65
N ALA A 49 78.70 -31.66 29.67
CA ALA A 49 78.51 -31.09 28.34
C ALA A 49 77.33 -31.73 27.58
N ILE A 50 77.08 -33.03 27.76
CA ILE A 50 75.90 -33.70 27.19
C ILE A 50 74.62 -33.17 27.84
N ALA A 51 74.58 -33.07 29.17
CA ALA A 51 73.42 -32.54 29.88
C ALA A 51 73.14 -31.08 29.48
N ASP A 52 74.16 -30.23 29.41
CA ASP A 52 74.03 -28.85 28.95
C ASP A 52 73.54 -28.78 27.49
N ALA A 53 74.03 -29.65 26.62
CA ALA A 53 73.58 -29.72 25.22
C ALA A 53 72.11 -30.16 25.10
N GLU A 54 71.66 -31.10 25.94
CA GLU A 54 70.26 -31.53 26.01
C GLU A 54 69.36 -30.41 26.54
N GLU A 55 69.79 -29.67 27.56
CA GLU A 55 69.06 -28.51 28.08
C GLU A 55 68.92 -27.41 27.03
N ILE A 56 70.01 -27.09 26.32
CA ILE A 56 69.99 -26.12 25.22
C ILE A 56 69.05 -26.59 24.10
N ALA A 57 69.11 -27.87 23.71
CA ALA A 57 68.25 -28.42 22.67
C ALA A 57 66.76 -28.35 23.08
N ALA A 58 66.43 -28.68 24.33
CA ALA A 58 65.08 -28.56 24.87
C ALA A 58 64.61 -27.10 24.90
N SER A 59 65.46 -26.17 25.36
CA SER A 59 65.16 -24.73 25.35
C SER A 59 64.93 -24.20 23.93
N VAL A 60 65.75 -24.60 22.96
CA VAL A 60 65.58 -24.19 21.56
C VAL A 60 64.28 -24.75 20.98
N LYS A 61 63.97 -26.03 21.25
CA LYS A 61 62.71 -26.65 20.81
C LYS A 61 61.49 -25.96 21.40
N MET A 62 61.50 -25.67 22.70
CA MET A 62 60.42 -24.96 23.37
C MET A 62 60.24 -23.56 22.81
N LYS A 63 61.33 -22.79 22.62
CA LYS A 63 61.26 -21.44 22.03
C LYS A 63 60.71 -21.49 20.60
N ALA A 64 61.20 -22.40 19.76
CA ALA A 64 60.72 -22.57 18.39
C ALA A 64 59.23 -22.95 18.36
N GLN A 65 58.77 -23.81 19.27
CA GLN A 65 57.35 -24.16 19.38
C GLN A 65 56.51 -22.94 19.80
N THR A 66 56.92 -22.20 20.82
CA THR A 66 56.17 -21.01 21.28
C THR A 66 56.13 -19.91 20.22
N GLU A 67 57.20 -19.71 19.45
CA GLU A 67 57.23 -18.73 18.36
C GLU A 67 56.32 -19.16 17.20
N ALA A 68 56.34 -20.45 16.85
CA ALA A 68 55.46 -21.01 15.83
C ALA A 68 53.97 -20.93 16.23
N GLU A 69 53.64 -21.22 17.49
CA GLU A 69 52.27 -21.09 18.02
C GLU A 69 51.83 -19.61 18.03
N ALA A 70 52.70 -18.68 18.43
CA ALA A 70 52.41 -17.26 18.41
C ALA A 70 52.22 -16.71 16.98
N GLU A 71 53.04 -17.14 16.02
CA GLU A 71 52.89 -16.77 14.62
C GLU A 71 51.61 -17.35 14.01
N ALA A 72 51.30 -18.62 14.27
CA ALA A 72 50.06 -19.25 13.85
C ALA A 72 48.82 -18.53 14.41
N ALA A 73 48.85 -18.16 15.69
CA ALA A 73 47.78 -17.39 16.32
C ALA A 73 47.60 -16.01 15.66
N ARG A 74 48.69 -15.32 15.31
CA ARG A 74 48.63 -14.04 14.58
C ARG A 74 48.03 -14.18 13.19
N ILE A 75 48.44 -15.20 12.43
CA ILE A 75 47.91 -15.45 11.07
C ILE A 75 46.41 -15.76 11.15
N ILE A 76 45.97 -16.58 12.11
CA ILE A 76 44.56 -16.91 12.30
C ILE A 76 43.76 -15.65 12.69
N ALA A 77 44.27 -14.83 13.63
CA ALA A 77 43.61 -13.60 14.04
C ALA A 77 43.46 -12.61 12.87
N GLN A 78 44.52 -12.43 12.07
CA GLN A 78 44.49 -11.57 10.88
C GLN A 78 43.50 -12.10 9.83
N ALA A 79 43.53 -13.40 9.53
CA ALA A 79 42.61 -14.01 8.56
C ALA A 79 41.14 -13.85 9.00
N ASN A 80 40.86 -13.98 10.30
CA ASN A 80 39.52 -13.76 10.85
C ASN A 80 39.08 -12.29 10.73
N GLN A 81 39.99 -11.34 11.00
CA GLN A 81 39.69 -9.92 10.83
C GLN A 81 39.38 -9.59 9.37
N GLU A 82 40.23 -10.02 8.43
CA GLU A 82 40.04 -9.80 7.00
C GLU A 82 38.72 -10.43 6.50
N SER A 83 38.41 -11.65 6.97
CA SER A 83 37.13 -12.32 6.68
C SER A 83 35.93 -11.51 7.17
N GLN A 84 35.98 -10.96 8.39
CA GLN A 84 34.91 -10.11 8.92
C GLN A 84 34.78 -8.80 8.14
N GLU A 85 35.88 -8.18 7.74
CA GLU A 85 35.86 -6.96 6.92
C GLU A 85 35.24 -7.21 5.55
N ILE A 86 35.60 -8.33 4.89
CA ILE A 86 34.99 -8.75 3.62
C ILE A 86 33.49 -8.99 3.81
N LYS A 87 33.09 -9.68 4.87
CA LYS A 87 31.68 -9.93 5.18
C LYS A 87 30.90 -8.62 5.34
N ARG A 88 31.40 -7.67 6.14
CA ARG A 88 30.77 -6.35 6.35
C ARG A 88 30.67 -5.55 5.05
N ARG A 89 31.72 -5.56 4.22
CA ARG A 89 31.70 -4.87 2.92
C ARG A 89 30.69 -5.48 1.97
N ALA A 90 30.61 -6.81 1.92
CA ALA A 90 29.62 -7.51 1.10
C ALA A 90 28.19 -7.22 1.57
N GLU A 91 27.95 -7.16 2.89
CA GLU A 91 26.65 -6.83 3.47
C GLU A 91 26.23 -5.39 3.14
N ILE A 92 27.10 -4.40 3.31
CA ILE A 92 26.83 -3.01 2.94
C ILE A 92 26.56 -2.87 1.44
N ALA A 93 27.31 -3.58 0.60
CA ALA A 93 27.11 -3.55 -0.84
C ALA A 93 25.74 -4.15 -1.23
N ALA A 94 25.37 -5.29 -0.62
CA ALA A 94 24.07 -5.93 -0.85
C ALA A 94 22.91 -5.05 -0.36
N GLN A 95 23.05 -4.39 0.80
CA GLN A 95 22.04 -3.46 1.31
C GLN A 95 21.84 -2.26 0.37
N ARG A 96 22.92 -1.63 -0.11
CA ARG A 96 22.84 -0.52 -1.07
C ARG A 96 22.20 -0.94 -2.39
N GLU A 97 22.51 -2.13 -2.88
CA GLU A 97 21.89 -2.66 -4.10
C GLU A 97 20.39 -2.91 -3.90
N ALA A 98 20.00 -3.47 -2.74
CA ALA A 98 18.60 -3.64 -2.39
C ALA A 98 17.85 -2.30 -2.28
N GLU A 99 18.44 -1.30 -1.62
CA GLU A 99 17.89 0.06 -1.53
C GLU A 99 17.71 0.70 -2.90
N ASN A 100 18.70 0.56 -3.79
CA ASN A 100 18.61 1.08 -5.16
C ASN A 100 17.48 0.41 -5.95
N ILE A 101 17.33 -0.92 -5.83
CA ILE A 101 16.24 -1.67 -6.49
C ILE A 101 14.88 -1.20 -5.97
N LEU A 102 14.74 -1.01 -4.65
CA LEU A 102 13.51 -0.51 -4.04
C LEU A 102 13.20 0.92 -4.48
N ALA A 103 14.20 1.80 -4.53
CA ALA A 103 14.04 3.17 -5.00
C ALA A 103 13.60 3.22 -6.47
N GLU A 104 14.19 2.41 -7.34
CA GLU A 104 13.78 2.28 -8.74
C GLU A 104 12.36 1.74 -8.89
N ALA A 105 11.99 0.72 -8.10
CA ALA A 105 10.65 0.16 -8.10
C ALA A 105 9.60 1.20 -7.66
N ASN A 106 9.88 1.97 -6.60
CA ASN A 106 9.02 3.04 -6.13
C ASN A 106 8.86 4.14 -7.18
N ARG A 107 9.94 4.54 -7.84
CA ARG A 107 9.90 5.54 -8.93
C ARG A 107 9.04 5.06 -10.10
N LYS A 108 9.15 3.78 -10.49
CA LYS A 108 8.29 3.18 -11.52
C LYS A 108 6.82 3.12 -11.08
N GLY A 109 6.56 2.80 -9.81
CA GLY A 109 5.23 2.83 -9.22
C GLY A 109 4.58 4.21 -9.33
N GLN A 110 5.30 5.27 -8.95
CA GLN A 110 4.80 6.66 -9.05
C GLN A 110 4.51 7.09 -10.49
N ILE A 111 5.37 6.73 -11.45
CA ILE A 111 5.14 7.04 -12.87
C ILE A 111 3.85 6.37 -13.36
N LEU A 112 3.64 5.08 -13.02
CA LEU A 112 2.46 4.33 -13.40
C LEU A 112 1.18 4.91 -12.75
N GLU A 113 1.26 5.34 -11.49
CA GLU A 113 0.15 6.00 -10.79
C GLU A 113 -0.26 7.29 -11.51
N VAL A 114 0.71 8.15 -11.86
CA VAL A 114 0.44 9.40 -12.60
C VAL A 114 -0.16 9.10 -13.98
N GLU A 115 0.38 8.11 -14.71
CA GLU A 115 -0.12 7.72 -16.03
C GLU A 115 -1.56 7.17 -15.96
N THR A 116 -1.84 6.31 -14.98
CA THR A 116 -3.20 5.76 -14.78
C THR A 116 -4.19 6.85 -14.38
N ARG A 117 -3.79 7.79 -13.52
CA ARG A 117 -4.60 8.96 -13.17
C ARG A 117 -4.87 9.85 -14.37
N GLN A 118 -3.87 10.11 -15.20
CA GLN A 118 -4.03 10.90 -16.43
C GLN A 118 -4.99 10.21 -17.41
N LYS A 119 -4.86 8.89 -17.61
CA LYS A 119 -5.79 8.12 -18.46
C LYS A 119 -7.22 8.15 -17.91
N ALA A 120 -7.40 8.01 -16.60
CA ALA A 120 -8.71 8.10 -15.97
C ALA A 120 -9.35 9.48 -16.20
N LEU A 121 -8.59 10.57 -16.05
CA LEU A 121 -9.08 11.93 -16.35
C LEU A 121 -9.48 12.08 -17.82
N GLN A 122 -8.69 11.53 -18.76
CA GLN A 122 -9.04 11.55 -20.18
C GLN A 122 -10.35 10.79 -20.47
N PHE A 123 -10.59 9.65 -19.80
CA PHE A 123 -11.86 8.93 -19.94
C PHE A 123 -13.03 9.74 -19.39
N LEU A 124 -12.86 10.40 -18.24
CA LEU A 124 -13.90 11.27 -17.66
C LEU A 124 -14.23 12.45 -18.58
N MET A 125 -13.23 13.11 -19.16
CA MET A 125 -13.47 14.21 -20.11
C MET A 125 -14.24 13.74 -21.35
N LYS A 126 -13.85 12.60 -21.94
CA LYS A 126 -14.56 12.01 -23.08
C LYS A 126 -16.00 11.63 -22.74
N ALA A 127 -16.20 10.99 -21.59
CA ALA A 127 -17.54 10.65 -21.12
C ALA A 127 -18.39 11.91 -20.89
N GLY A 128 -17.82 12.96 -20.31
CA GLY A 128 -18.48 14.26 -20.13
C GLY A 128 -18.89 14.89 -21.47
N GLU A 129 -18.02 14.84 -22.47
CA GLU A 129 -18.32 15.35 -23.82
C GLU A 129 -19.45 14.57 -24.49
N GLU A 130 -19.46 13.23 -24.38
CA GLU A 130 -20.52 12.38 -24.93
C GLU A 130 -21.86 12.61 -24.24
N VAL A 131 -21.87 12.72 -22.91
CA VAL A 131 -23.07 13.05 -22.13
C VAL A 131 -23.58 14.44 -22.50
N GLY A 132 -22.70 15.44 -22.61
CA GLY A 132 -23.07 16.79 -23.03
C GLY A 132 -23.71 16.82 -24.43
N LYS A 133 -23.17 16.03 -25.38
CA LYS A 133 -23.77 15.86 -26.71
C LYS A 133 -25.17 15.25 -26.64
N GLU A 134 -25.39 14.23 -25.80
CA GLU A 134 -26.71 13.60 -25.69
C GLU A 134 -27.72 14.51 -24.98
N ILE A 135 -27.32 15.23 -23.94
CA ILE A 135 -28.15 16.25 -23.28
C ILE A 135 -28.58 17.32 -24.29
N ASN A 136 -27.66 17.83 -25.11
CA ASN A 136 -27.99 18.84 -26.10
C ASN A 136 -28.98 18.31 -27.16
N LYS A 137 -28.85 17.05 -27.59
CA LYS A 137 -29.81 16.42 -28.51
C LYS A 137 -31.19 16.27 -27.86
N GLU A 138 -31.26 15.78 -26.62
CA GLU A 138 -32.53 15.64 -25.91
C GLU A 138 -33.19 17.01 -25.67
N TYR A 139 -32.40 18.02 -25.33
CA TYR A 139 -32.87 19.40 -25.23
C TYR A 139 -33.48 19.90 -26.55
N GLN A 140 -32.79 19.71 -27.67
CA GLN A 140 -33.32 20.06 -28.99
C GLN A 140 -34.61 19.29 -29.33
N ARG A 141 -34.67 17.98 -29.03
CA ARG A 141 -35.88 17.17 -29.23
C ARG A 141 -37.05 17.70 -28.39
N ALA A 142 -36.81 18.02 -27.13
CA ALA A 142 -37.82 18.56 -26.22
C ALA A 142 -38.32 19.93 -26.71
N TYR A 143 -37.41 20.80 -27.13
CA TYR A 143 -37.74 22.11 -27.70
C TYR A 143 -38.58 21.98 -28.97
N SER A 144 -38.17 21.12 -29.92
CA SER A 144 -38.94 20.87 -31.14
C SER A 144 -40.35 20.34 -30.86
N ARG A 145 -40.50 19.42 -29.91
CA ARG A 145 -41.82 18.92 -29.50
C ARG A 145 -42.70 20.04 -28.97
N LEU A 146 -42.17 20.86 -28.06
CA LEU A 146 -42.90 21.98 -27.48
C LEU A 146 -43.30 23.01 -28.55
N SER A 147 -42.38 23.36 -29.46
CA SER A 147 -42.68 24.28 -30.55
C SER A 147 -43.75 23.74 -31.50
N SER A 148 -43.71 22.44 -31.82
CA SER A 148 -44.74 21.81 -32.65
C SER A 148 -46.10 21.80 -31.95
N SER A 149 -46.16 21.45 -30.67
CA SER A 149 -47.42 21.51 -29.90
C SER A 149 -47.98 22.93 -29.79
N LEU A 150 -47.12 23.95 -29.68
CA LEU A 150 -47.54 25.34 -29.67
C LEU A 150 -48.08 25.78 -31.04
N GLU A 151 -47.44 25.36 -32.13
CA GLU A 151 -47.89 25.62 -33.50
C GLU A 151 -49.23 24.94 -33.79
N GLU A 152 -49.42 23.70 -33.34
CA GLU A 152 -50.70 22.97 -33.39
C GLU A 152 -51.80 23.76 -32.68
N LEU A 153 -51.55 24.22 -31.45
CA LEU A 153 -52.53 24.98 -30.66
C LEU A 153 -52.87 26.35 -31.28
N MET A 154 -51.88 27.03 -31.90
CA MET A 154 -52.15 28.26 -32.64
C MET A 154 -53.00 28.02 -33.89
N ASN A 155 -52.77 26.92 -34.61
CA ASN A 155 -53.55 26.56 -35.78
C ASN A 155 -54.99 26.19 -35.39
N GLU A 156 -55.17 25.41 -34.31
CA GLU A 156 -56.48 25.09 -33.74
C GLU A 156 -57.22 26.37 -33.32
N GLY A 157 -56.53 27.31 -32.67
CA GLY A 157 -57.10 28.61 -32.30
C GLY A 157 -57.63 29.39 -33.52
N ARG A 158 -56.89 29.40 -34.63
CA ARG A 158 -57.34 30.04 -35.89
C ARG A 158 -58.52 29.30 -36.53
N GLU A 159 -58.54 27.98 -36.49
CA GLU A 159 -59.67 27.19 -36.99
C GLU A 159 -60.95 27.53 -36.23
N ILE A 160 -60.87 27.59 -34.90
CA ILE A 160 -61.99 27.98 -34.03
C ILE A 160 -62.44 29.42 -34.34
N GLU A 161 -61.50 30.35 -34.54
CA GLU A 161 -61.81 31.73 -34.92
C GLU A 161 -62.60 31.80 -36.24
N MET A 162 -62.11 31.11 -37.29
CA MET A 162 -62.82 31.03 -38.58
C MET A 162 -64.21 30.39 -38.46
N GLU A 163 -64.36 29.35 -37.63
CA GLU A 163 -65.68 28.76 -37.36
C GLU A 163 -66.64 29.74 -36.69
N LEU A 164 -66.15 30.52 -35.70
CA LEU A 164 -66.94 31.51 -34.99
C LEU A 164 -67.32 32.68 -35.90
N GLU A 165 -66.39 33.19 -36.70
CA GLU A 165 -66.68 34.21 -37.72
C GLU A 165 -67.72 33.72 -38.72
N GLY A 166 -67.59 32.48 -39.20
CA GLY A 166 -68.56 31.85 -40.09
C GLY A 166 -69.94 31.69 -39.46
N LYS A 167 -70.02 31.30 -38.18
CA LYS A 167 -71.28 31.22 -37.42
C LYS A 167 -71.89 32.62 -37.21
N ALA A 168 -71.08 33.62 -36.88
CA ALA A 168 -71.52 35.00 -36.71
C ALA A 168 -72.08 35.61 -38.01
N ALA A 169 -71.40 35.38 -39.14
CA ALA A 169 -71.87 35.81 -40.45
C ALA A 169 -73.24 35.20 -40.81
N ARG A 170 -73.44 33.90 -40.54
CA ARG A 170 -74.73 33.23 -40.76
C ARG A 170 -75.86 33.80 -39.90
N LEU A 171 -75.56 34.14 -38.64
CA LEU A 171 -76.54 34.76 -37.74
C LEU A 171 -76.92 36.19 -38.18
N LEU A 172 -75.94 36.97 -38.67
CA LEU A 172 -76.20 38.29 -39.25
C LEU A 172 -77.03 38.19 -40.54
N GLU A 173 -76.77 37.19 -41.37
CA GLU A 173 -77.55 36.95 -42.59
C GLU A 173 -78.98 36.49 -42.27
N SER A 174 -79.17 35.59 -41.30
CA SER A 174 -80.51 35.16 -40.88
C SER A 174 -81.32 36.30 -40.25
N THR A 175 -80.71 37.15 -39.43
CA THR A 175 -81.39 38.32 -38.82
C THR A 175 -81.73 39.41 -39.84
N SER A 176 -80.88 39.62 -40.85
CA SER A 176 -81.17 40.53 -41.98
C SER A 176 -82.40 40.09 -42.79
N LEU A 177 -82.58 38.78 -42.99
CA LEU A 177 -83.76 38.23 -43.67
C LEU A 177 -85.05 38.38 -42.83
N GLU A 178 -84.97 38.18 -41.52
CA GLU A 178 -86.11 38.41 -40.61
C GLU A 178 -86.49 39.90 -40.55
N LEU A 179 -85.51 40.81 -40.55
CA LEU A 179 -85.76 42.25 -40.61
C LEU A 179 -86.39 42.68 -41.93
N LYS A 180 -85.99 42.14 -43.08
CA LYS A 180 -86.71 42.37 -44.36
C LYS A 180 -88.15 41.85 -44.32
N GLY A 181 -88.38 40.71 -43.65
CA GLY A 181 -89.72 40.21 -43.38
C GLY A 181 -90.55 41.22 -42.58
N LEU A 182 -89.99 41.79 -41.52
CA LEU A 182 -90.64 42.80 -40.70
C LEU A 182 -90.74 44.19 -41.38
N GLU A 183 -89.82 44.54 -42.26
CA GLU A 183 -89.82 45.79 -43.03
C GLU A 183 -90.93 45.78 -44.09
N THR A 184 -91.26 44.62 -44.68
CA THR A 184 -92.47 44.49 -45.52
C THR A 184 -93.77 44.62 -44.71
N VAL A 185 -93.77 44.23 -43.43
CA VAL A 185 -94.90 44.43 -42.52
C VAL A 185 -94.98 45.88 -42.05
N LEU A 186 -93.86 46.54 -41.75
CA LEU A 186 -93.81 47.95 -41.36
C LEU A 186 -94.08 48.91 -42.52
N LEU A 187 -93.69 48.59 -43.77
CA LEU A 187 -94.13 49.33 -44.97
C LEU A 187 -95.63 49.20 -45.25
N SER A 188 -96.29 48.16 -44.70
CA SER A 188 -97.77 48.05 -44.67
C SER A 188 -98.41 48.79 -43.49
N THR A 189 -97.64 49.28 -42.50
CA THR A 189 -98.19 49.94 -41.30
C THR A 189 -97.64 51.35 -41.03
N ALA A 190 -96.76 51.88 -41.88
CA ALA A 190 -96.13 53.19 -41.73
C ALA A 190 -96.62 54.24 -42.75
N GLU A 191 -97.92 54.26 -43.05
CA GLU A 191 -98.62 55.43 -43.60
C GLU A 191 -99.25 56.25 -42.46
N ALA A 192 -98.48 56.54 -41.41
CA ALA A 192 -98.86 57.53 -40.41
C ALA A 192 -97.64 57.99 -39.61
N ILE A 193 -97.40 59.30 -39.68
CA ILE A 193 -96.69 60.15 -38.71
C ILE A 193 -95.23 60.49 -39.07
N LEU A 194 -95.14 61.67 -39.67
CA LEU A 194 -94.00 62.56 -39.80
C LEU A 194 -93.60 63.22 -38.46
N SER A 195 -92.32 63.61 -38.41
CA SER A 195 -91.77 64.91 -37.92
C SER A 195 -91.10 64.99 -36.52
N PRO A 196 -90.24 66.01 -36.27
CA PRO A 196 -88.82 65.79 -35.92
C PRO A 196 -88.35 66.54 -34.65
N GLY A 197 -87.10 66.28 -34.26
CA GLY A 197 -86.33 67.04 -33.26
C GLY A 197 -85.39 66.10 -32.49
N GLU A 198 -84.25 66.45 -31.94
CA GLU A 198 -83.34 67.59 -31.93
C GLU A 198 -82.27 67.22 -30.86
N ALA A 199 -81.05 67.78 -30.97
CA ALA A 199 -80.04 67.89 -29.92
C ALA A 199 -79.23 66.65 -29.45
N ALA A 200 -77.99 66.60 -29.92
CA ALA A 200 -76.74 66.73 -29.15
C ALA A 200 -76.61 66.06 -27.76
N ALA A 201 -75.63 65.16 -27.61
CA ALA A 201 -74.52 65.28 -26.65
C ALA A 201 -73.50 64.12 -26.81
N ALA A 202 -72.24 64.44 -26.52
CA ALA A 202 -71.03 63.67 -26.76
C ALA A 202 -70.90 62.34 -25.97
N PRO A 203 -70.09 61.37 -26.46
CA PRO A 203 -69.85 60.13 -25.73
C PRO A 203 -68.81 60.33 -24.61
N ALA A 204 -69.20 59.97 -23.39
CA ALA A 204 -68.31 59.92 -22.25
C ALA A 204 -67.35 58.72 -22.37
N ARG A 205 -66.06 59.04 -22.20
CA ARG A 205 -64.90 58.16 -22.09
C ARG A 205 -65.16 56.92 -21.24
N LEU A 206 -64.88 55.75 -21.80
CA LEU A 206 -64.51 54.56 -21.03
C LEU A 206 -63.03 54.71 -20.64
N GLU A 207 -62.78 54.65 -19.33
CA GLU A 207 -61.43 54.60 -18.77
C GLU A 207 -60.82 53.26 -19.12
N GLU A 208 -59.80 53.34 -19.97
CA GLU A 208 -58.86 52.28 -20.31
C GLU A 208 -57.98 52.04 -19.07
N GLU A 209 -58.34 51.05 -18.26
CA GLU A 209 -57.54 50.58 -17.13
C GLU A 209 -56.31 49.87 -17.70
N ALA A 210 -55.25 50.66 -17.90
CA ALA A 210 -53.91 50.19 -18.21
C ALA A 210 -53.38 49.36 -17.04
N VAL A 211 -53.65 48.05 -17.07
CA VAL A 211 -52.83 47.08 -16.34
C VAL A 211 -51.46 47.11 -17.00
N ALA A 212 -50.55 47.84 -16.37
CA ALA A 212 -49.14 47.84 -16.68
C ALA A 212 -48.62 46.41 -16.54
N GLU A 213 -48.66 45.68 -17.66
CA GLU A 213 -47.83 44.51 -17.89
C GLU A 213 -46.39 44.99 -17.84
N ALA A 214 -45.81 44.86 -16.64
CA ALA A 214 -44.41 45.05 -16.41
C ALA A 214 -43.69 44.15 -17.40
N ALA A 215 -43.10 44.78 -18.42
CA ALA A 215 -42.03 44.23 -19.22
C ALA A 215 -40.91 43.80 -18.26
N ALA A 216 -41.04 42.56 -17.78
CA ALA A 216 -39.92 41.80 -17.27
C ALA A 216 -38.96 41.72 -18.44
N ALA A 217 -37.94 42.58 -18.37
CA ALA A 217 -36.79 42.53 -19.23
C ALA A 217 -36.41 41.07 -19.45
N PRO A 218 -36.06 40.64 -20.69
CA PRO A 218 -35.43 39.36 -20.85
C PRO A 218 -34.20 39.42 -19.95
N ALA A 219 -34.22 38.63 -18.88
CA ALA A 219 -33.04 38.30 -18.13
C ALA A 219 -32.05 37.85 -19.19
N ARG A 220 -31.08 38.73 -19.48
CA ARG A 220 -29.83 38.34 -20.08
C ARG A 220 -29.35 37.24 -19.15
N LEU A 221 -29.58 36.01 -19.58
CA LEU A 221 -28.77 34.89 -19.18
C LEU A 221 -27.37 35.36 -19.55
N GLU A 222 -26.67 35.90 -18.55
CA GLU A 222 -25.23 35.89 -18.54
C GLU A 222 -24.90 34.44 -18.88
N GLU A 223 -24.45 34.28 -20.12
CA GLU A 223 -23.67 33.17 -20.58
C GLU A 223 -22.59 33.02 -19.50
N GLU A 224 -22.86 32.13 -18.54
CA GLU A 224 -21.89 31.58 -17.64
C GLU A 224 -20.93 30.83 -18.56
N ALA A 225 -20.05 31.61 -19.17
CA ALA A 225 -18.76 31.16 -19.60
C ALA A 225 -18.17 30.57 -18.32
N VAL A 226 -18.39 29.27 -18.16
CA VAL A 226 -17.41 28.38 -17.59
C VAL A 226 -16.19 28.53 -18.51
N ALA A 227 -15.50 29.64 -18.31
CA ALA A 227 -14.07 29.71 -18.45
C ALA A 227 -13.59 28.61 -17.53
N GLU A 228 -13.45 27.42 -18.11
CA GLU A 228 -12.51 26.42 -17.68
C GLU A 228 -11.17 27.15 -17.66
N ALA A 229 -10.95 27.81 -16.53
CA ALA A 229 -9.70 28.41 -16.16
C ALA A 229 -8.72 27.26 -16.24
N ALA A 230 -7.90 27.33 -17.28
CA ALA A 230 -6.59 26.73 -17.32
C ALA A 230 -5.87 27.16 -16.04
N ALA A 231 -6.10 26.41 -14.97
CA ALA A 231 -5.32 26.45 -13.77
C ALA A 231 -3.91 26.07 -14.22
N ALA A 232 -3.07 27.09 -14.28
CA ALA A 232 -1.66 27.00 -14.51
C ALA A 232 -1.09 25.78 -13.76
N PRO A 233 -0.16 25.02 -14.36
CA PRO A 233 0.58 24.04 -13.60
C PRO A 233 1.28 24.80 -12.47
N ALA A 234 0.88 24.50 -11.24
CA ALA A 234 1.61 24.91 -10.06
C ALA A 234 3.07 24.49 -10.30
N ARG A 235 3.93 25.51 -10.41
CA ARG A 235 5.36 25.39 -10.16
C ARG A 235 5.48 24.79 -8.76
N LEU A 236 5.68 23.49 -8.68
CA LEU A 236 6.28 22.90 -7.49
C LEU A 236 7.76 23.18 -7.59
N GLU A 237 8.17 23.96 -6.61
CA GLU A 237 9.51 24.40 -6.33
C GLU A 237 10.46 23.20 -6.30
N GLU A 238 11.53 23.37 -7.05
CA GLU A 238 12.75 22.59 -6.98
C GLU A 238 13.34 22.80 -5.59
N GLU A 239 12.93 21.97 -4.62
CA GLU A 239 13.55 21.91 -3.31
C GLU A 239 14.92 21.26 -3.45
N ALA A 240 15.90 22.09 -3.81
CA ALA A 240 17.30 21.80 -3.68
C ALA A 240 17.64 21.72 -2.18
N VAL A 241 17.54 20.52 -1.59
CA VAL A 241 18.23 20.23 -0.33
C VAL A 241 19.65 19.82 -0.68
N ALA A 242 20.50 20.84 -0.78
CA ALA A 242 21.92 20.71 -0.59
C ALA A 242 22.22 20.26 0.85
N GLU A 243 23.15 19.30 0.95
CA GLU A 243 24.24 19.33 1.91
C GLU A 243 23.91 19.24 3.42
N ALA A 244 24.09 18.05 3.98
CA ALA A 244 24.74 17.91 5.29
C ALA A 244 25.38 16.52 5.41
N ALA A 245 26.66 16.47 5.04
CA ALA A 245 27.56 15.41 5.44
C ALA A 245 27.91 15.58 6.94
N ALA A 246 27.67 14.54 7.75
CA ALA A 246 28.38 14.31 9.01
C ALA A 246 28.40 12.81 9.33
N PRO A 247 29.58 12.20 9.60
CA PRO A 247 29.73 10.77 9.92
C PRO A 247 29.89 10.57 11.47
N PRO A 248 30.18 9.36 12.02
CA PRO A 248 29.32 8.69 13.01
C PRO A 248 29.89 8.67 14.45
N ALA A 249 29.02 8.47 15.45
CA ALA A 249 29.39 8.03 16.80
C ALA A 249 29.01 6.54 16.93
N ARG A 250 29.93 5.56 17.00
CA ARG A 250 30.76 5.09 18.13
C ARG A 250 30.00 4.54 19.35
N LEU A 251 30.13 3.21 19.51
CA LEU A 251 30.21 2.36 20.72
C LEU A 251 28.92 2.32 21.58
N GLU A 252 28.38 1.16 21.98
CA GLU A 252 28.87 0.12 22.92
C GLU A 252 28.24 -1.23 22.49
N GLU A 253 28.87 -2.40 22.34
CA GLU A 253 29.72 -3.22 23.23
C GLU A 253 29.15 -3.47 24.63
N GLU A 254 28.18 -4.39 24.72
CA GLU A 254 28.01 -5.23 25.91
C GLU A 254 28.00 -6.70 25.55
N ALA A 255 28.65 -7.45 26.44
CA ALA A 255 29.07 -8.82 26.32
C ALA A 255 28.26 -9.73 27.27
N VAL A 256 28.54 -11.04 27.14
CA VAL A 256 28.25 -12.11 28.13
C VAL A 256 26.75 -12.51 28.13
N VAL A 257 26.34 -13.76 27.94
CA VAL A 257 26.60 -14.91 28.81
C VAL A 257 26.59 -16.25 28.07
N GLU A 258 27.67 -16.98 28.32
CA GLU A 258 27.89 -18.42 28.15
C GLU A 258 27.07 -19.22 29.17
N ALA A 259 26.29 -20.23 28.74
CA ALA A 259 25.77 -21.26 29.63
C ALA A 259 25.48 -22.58 28.89
N ALA A 260 26.44 -23.50 29.05
CA ALA A 260 26.31 -24.94 29.32
C ALA A 260 25.10 -25.77 28.80
N ALA A 261 25.45 -26.86 28.11
CA ALA A 261 24.65 -28.07 27.85
C ALA A 261 24.64 -29.04 29.09
N PRO A 262 24.14 -30.30 29.00
CA PRO A 262 22.77 -30.85 28.80
C PRO A 262 22.39 -31.83 29.98
N PRO A 263 21.37 -32.74 29.95
CA PRO A 263 21.36 -33.96 29.13
C PRO A 263 19.96 -34.54 28.73
N ALA A 264 20.03 -35.66 28.00
CA ALA A 264 19.00 -36.54 27.45
C ALA A 264 17.87 -37.03 28.36
N GLN A 265 16.76 -37.46 27.73
CA GLN A 265 15.87 -38.59 28.08
C GLN A 265 14.92 -38.87 26.88
N LEU A 266 15.05 -40.00 26.20
CA LEU A 266 14.32 -41.28 26.36
C LEU A 266 13.08 -41.38 25.45
N GLU A 267 13.15 -42.35 24.55
CA GLU A 267 12.04 -42.94 23.80
C GLU A 267 11.08 -43.66 24.77
N GLU A 268 9.77 -43.49 24.58
CA GLU A 268 8.81 -44.55 24.87
C GLU A 268 7.52 -44.38 24.04
N GLU A 269 7.12 -45.47 23.40
CA GLU A 269 5.88 -45.64 22.64
C GLU A 269 4.64 -45.63 23.56
N ALA A 270 3.52 -45.05 23.10
CA ALA A 270 2.21 -45.65 23.30
C ALA A 270 1.12 -44.96 22.45
N LEU A 271 0.49 -45.78 21.62
CA LEU A 271 -0.77 -45.56 20.94
C LEU A 271 -1.89 -45.40 21.99
N GLU A 272 -2.72 -44.35 21.94
CA GLU A 272 -4.17 -44.42 22.22
C GLU A 272 -4.89 -43.05 22.07
N LYS A 273 -5.83 -43.01 21.11
CA LYS A 273 -7.11 -42.27 21.13
C LYS A 273 -7.07 -40.75 21.43
N HIS A 274 -6.89 -39.95 20.38
CA HIS A 274 -7.11 -38.49 20.42
C HIS A 274 -8.61 -38.14 20.49
N GLU A 275 -9.11 -37.99 21.71
CA GLU A 275 -10.13 -37.01 22.05
C GLU A 275 -9.42 -35.63 22.07
N ALA A 276 -9.88 -34.68 21.26
CA ALA A 276 -9.19 -33.41 21.01
C ALA A 276 -9.06 -32.59 22.30
N ALA A 277 -7.90 -32.70 22.95
CA ALA A 277 -7.52 -31.82 24.04
C ALA A 277 -7.42 -30.38 23.52
N PRO A 278 -7.95 -29.37 24.25
CA PRO A 278 -7.76 -27.97 23.89
C PRO A 278 -6.26 -27.66 23.93
N VAL A 279 -5.69 -27.36 22.77
CA VAL A 279 -4.31 -26.89 22.63
C VAL A 279 -4.19 -25.63 23.47
N ALA A 280 -3.36 -25.67 24.52
CA ALA A 280 -3.08 -24.51 25.35
C ALA A 280 -2.39 -23.45 24.48
N LEU A 281 -3.16 -22.43 24.11
CA LEU A 281 -2.62 -21.28 23.40
C LEU A 281 -1.86 -20.40 24.39
N ASP A 282 -0.65 -20.00 24.01
CA ASP A 282 0.12 -19.00 24.75
C ASP A 282 -0.66 -17.68 24.76
N VAL A 283 -1.42 -17.45 25.82
CA VAL A 283 -2.23 -16.24 26.06
C VAL A 283 -1.35 -14.97 26.07
N GLU A 284 -0.04 -15.14 26.25
CA GLU A 284 0.96 -14.07 26.33
C GLU A 284 1.67 -13.77 25.00
N ALA A 285 1.31 -14.43 23.90
CA ALA A 285 1.92 -14.13 22.60
C ALA A 285 1.65 -12.67 22.19
N LEU A 286 2.73 -11.91 21.94
CA LEU A 286 2.66 -10.53 21.47
C LEU A 286 2.52 -10.50 19.94
N TYR A 287 1.51 -9.77 19.46
CA TYR A 287 1.23 -9.62 18.04
C TYR A 287 1.52 -8.19 17.57
N THR A 288 2.08 -8.07 16.37
CA THR A 288 2.46 -6.80 15.71
C THR A 288 2.06 -6.83 14.24
N GLY A 289 1.71 -5.67 13.66
CA GLY A 289 1.43 -5.52 12.23
C GLY A 289 -0.01 -5.82 11.85
N GLU A 290 -0.21 -6.24 10.59
CA GLU A 290 -1.52 -6.57 10.03
C GLU A 290 -1.99 -7.97 10.43
N ILE A 291 -3.20 -8.05 10.97
CA ILE A 291 -3.84 -9.28 11.43
C ILE A 291 -5.24 -9.37 10.84
N GLU A 292 -5.53 -10.51 10.22
CA GLU A 292 -6.85 -10.84 9.69
C GLU A 292 -7.62 -11.67 10.72
N LEU A 293 -8.67 -11.08 11.28
CA LEU A 293 -9.58 -11.75 12.20
C LEU A 293 -10.73 -12.35 11.40
N ILE A 294 -10.82 -13.68 11.35
CA ILE A 294 -11.82 -14.41 10.58
C ILE A 294 -12.87 -14.96 11.53
N ILE A 295 -14.05 -14.39 11.51
CA ILE A 295 -15.19 -14.83 12.32
C ILE A 295 -15.96 -15.90 11.54
N VAL A 296 -15.98 -17.14 12.05
CA VAL A 296 -16.55 -18.30 11.37
C VAL A 296 -18.08 -18.31 11.47
N SER A 297 -18.78 -18.45 10.34
CA SER A 297 -20.26 -18.52 10.25
C SER A 297 -20.83 -19.79 10.92
N PRO A 298 -22.06 -19.76 11.47
CA PRO A 298 -22.99 -18.61 11.58
C PRO A 298 -22.77 -17.80 12.86
N VAL A 299 -22.78 -16.46 12.76
CA VAL A 299 -22.62 -15.56 13.92
C VAL A 299 -23.72 -14.52 13.97
N GLU A 300 -24.24 -14.28 15.18
CA GLU A 300 -25.22 -13.22 15.43
C GLU A 300 -24.60 -11.83 15.25
N LEU A 301 -25.29 -10.96 14.49
CA LEU A 301 -24.87 -9.58 14.25
C LEU A 301 -24.61 -8.78 15.54
N LYS A 302 -25.36 -9.08 16.60
CA LYS A 302 -25.21 -8.44 17.91
C LYS A 302 -23.83 -8.71 18.52
N LEU A 303 -23.30 -9.93 18.36
CA LEU A 303 -21.96 -10.28 18.87
C LEU A 303 -20.86 -9.60 18.05
N VAL A 304 -21.00 -9.57 16.72
CA VAL A 304 -20.02 -8.90 15.83
C VAL A 304 -19.97 -7.40 16.09
N SER A 305 -21.13 -6.74 16.25
CA SER A 305 -21.18 -5.31 16.56
C SER A 305 -20.60 -4.98 17.93
N ARG A 306 -20.82 -5.82 18.96
CA ARG A 306 -20.16 -5.67 20.27
C ARG A 306 -18.64 -5.80 20.17
N LEU A 307 -18.16 -6.84 19.49
CA LEU A 307 -16.73 -7.04 19.25
C LEU A 307 -16.13 -5.83 18.53
N TYR A 308 -16.79 -5.35 17.48
CA TYR A 308 -16.35 -4.20 16.70
C TYR A 308 -16.26 -2.92 17.56
N ASN A 309 -17.30 -2.62 18.34
CA ASN A 309 -17.31 -1.47 19.25
C ASN A 309 -16.19 -1.57 20.30
N TYR A 310 -15.95 -2.77 20.84
CA TYR A 310 -14.86 -2.99 21.79
C TYR A 310 -13.49 -2.80 21.14
N LEU A 311 -13.25 -3.33 19.93
CA LEU A 311 -12.00 -3.12 19.20
C LEU A 311 -11.70 -1.63 18.96
N GLN A 312 -12.73 -0.80 18.74
CA GLN A 312 -12.56 0.65 18.60
C GLN A 312 -12.15 1.36 19.91
N THR A 313 -12.41 0.76 21.08
CA THR A 313 -11.99 1.33 22.37
C THR A 313 -10.51 1.11 22.67
N VAL A 314 -9.84 0.22 21.93
CA VAL A 314 -8.41 -0.11 22.13
C VAL A 314 -7.58 0.88 21.29
N PRO A 315 -6.87 1.84 21.90
CA PRO A 315 -6.23 2.94 21.16
C PRO A 315 -5.05 2.49 20.27
N GLU A 316 -4.43 1.35 20.59
CA GLU A 316 -3.28 0.80 19.86
C GLU A 316 -3.69 -0.09 18.67
N LEU A 317 -4.99 -0.27 18.46
CA LEU A 317 -5.56 -1.10 17.40
C LEU A 317 -6.34 -0.24 16.42
N ARG A 318 -6.02 -0.37 15.12
CA ARG A 318 -6.70 0.35 14.06
C ARG A 318 -7.41 -0.63 13.14
N ILE A 319 -8.72 -0.45 12.98
CA ILE A 319 -9.51 -1.26 12.03
C ILE A 319 -9.35 -0.64 10.64
N LEU A 320 -8.78 -1.40 9.70
CA LEU A 320 -8.60 -0.94 8.32
C LEU A 320 -9.92 -1.04 7.53
N TYR A 321 -10.46 -2.25 7.47
CA TYR A 321 -11.75 -2.51 6.85
C TYR A 321 -12.35 -3.81 7.37
N THR A 322 -13.66 -3.91 7.19
CA THR A 322 -14.45 -5.11 7.48
C THR A 322 -15.02 -5.61 6.16
N ARG A 323 -14.84 -6.90 5.86
CA ARG A 323 -15.34 -7.54 4.65
C ARG A 323 -16.03 -8.85 5.03
N GLY A 324 -17.13 -9.19 4.38
CA GLY A 324 -17.79 -10.47 4.55
C GLY A 324 -19.31 -10.36 4.54
N SER A 325 -19.97 -11.51 4.67
CA SER A 325 -21.42 -11.64 4.83
C SER A 325 -21.70 -12.48 6.06
N TRP A 326 -22.83 -12.26 6.71
CA TRP A 326 -23.19 -12.97 7.96
C TRP A 326 -23.27 -14.49 7.74
N ASP A 327 -23.63 -14.91 6.52
CA ASP A 327 -23.77 -16.32 6.15
C ASP A 327 -22.43 -16.98 5.78
N GLN A 328 -21.45 -16.18 5.33
CA GLN A 328 -20.17 -16.66 4.79
C GLN A 328 -18.97 -16.40 5.72
N GLY A 329 -19.21 -15.74 6.85
CA GLY A 329 -18.18 -15.32 7.78
C GLY A 329 -17.79 -13.85 7.58
N THR A 330 -17.31 -13.24 8.65
CA THR A 330 -16.89 -11.83 8.66
C THR A 330 -15.39 -11.75 8.89
N THR A 331 -14.67 -11.08 8.00
CA THR A 331 -13.24 -10.81 8.13
C THR A 331 -13.03 -9.36 8.54
N ILE A 332 -12.36 -9.15 9.67
CA ILE A 332 -11.97 -7.82 10.16
C ILE A 332 -10.45 -7.73 10.05
N ILE A 333 -9.93 -6.77 9.30
CA ILE A 333 -8.49 -6.54 9.23
C ILE A 333 -8.12 -5.44 10.22
N VAL A 334 -7.20 -5.76 11.12
CA VAL A 334 -6.70 -4.85 12.14
C VAL A 334 -5.20 -4.67 11.99
N VAL A 335 -4.74 -3.44 12.19
CA VAL A 335 -3.32 -3.07 12.26
C VAL A 335 -2.99 -2.75 13.70
N LEU A 336 -1.90 -3.33 14.19
CA LEU A 336 -1.36 -3.04 15.51
C LEU A 336 -0.06 -2.28 15.36
N ASP A 337 -0.05 -1.06 15.90
CA ASP A 337 1.13 -0.18 15.88
C ASP A 337 2.19 -0.64 16.91
N ASN A 338 1.74 -1.22 18.03
CA ASN A 338 2.58 -1.74 19.12
C ASN A 338 2.35 -3.25 19.34
N PRO A 339 3.34 -3.99 19.89
CA PRO A 339 3.16 -5.38 20.27
C PRO A 339 2.10 -5.54 21.37
N LEU A 340 0.97 -6.15 21.02
CA LEU A 340 -0.19 -6.30 21.91
C LEU A 340 -0.51 -7.79 22.14
N PRO A 341 -0.85 -8.21 23.37
CA PRO A 341 -1.40 -9.54 23.65
C PRO A 341 -2.87 -9.61 23.18
N LEU A 342 -3.05 -9.68 21.85
CA LEU A 342 -4.36 -9.53 21.21
C LEU A 342 -5.39 -10.54 21.75
N LEU A 343 -4.99 -11.78 22.01
CA LEU A 343 -5.85 -12.80 22.59
C LEU A 343 -6.40 -12.40 23.97
N GLN A 344 -5.56 -11.83 24.83
CA GLN A 344 -5.96 -11.38 26.16
C GLN A 344 -6.90 -10.17 26.07
N VAL A 345 -6.68 -9.28 25.11
CA VAL A 345 -7.55 -8.13 24.88
C VAL A 345 -8.92 -8.58 24.38
N LEU A 346 -8.96 -9.51 23.42
CA LEU A 346 -10.20 -10.10 22.90
C LEU A 346 -10.97 -10.88 23.98
N ALA A 347 -10.29 -11.59 24.87
CA ALA A 347 -10.91 -12.33 25.98
C ALA A 347 -11.58 -11.43 27.02
N LYS A 348 -11.23 -10.14 27.08
CA LYS A 348 -11.84 -9.14 27.99
C LYS A 348 -13.12 -8.50 27.43
N THR A 349 -13.53 -8.87 26.21
CA THR A 349 -14.75 -8.33 25.60
C THR A 349 -15.96 -8.77 26.44
N PRO A 350 -16.77 -7.82 26.97
CA PRO A 350 -17.93 -8.19 27.76
C PRO A 350 -18.96 -8.93 26.91
N ASP A 351 -19.59 -9.95 27.50
CA ASP A 351 -20.68 -10.74 26.92
C ASP A 351 -20.34 -11.53 25.63
N VAL A 352 -19.06 -11.65 25.29
CA VAL A 352 -18.59 -12.39 24.10
C VAL A 352 -17.42 -13.30 24.47
N GLN A 353 -17.66 -14.61 24.45
CA GLN A 353 -16.59 -15.60 24.58
C GLN A 353 -15.92 -15.80 23.22
N VAL A 354 -14.67 -15.32 23.11
CA VAL A 354 -13.85 -15.46 21.91
C VAL A 354 -12.99 -16.71 22.05
N ILE A 355 -13.26 -17.73 21.23
CA ILE A 355 -12.41 -18.93 21.16
C ILE A 355 -11.52 -18.80 19.91
N PRO A 356 -10.23 -18.51 20.08
CA PRO A 356 -9.28 -18.56 18.98
C PRO A 356 -9.12 -20.00 18.48
N GLU A 357 -9.48 -20.22 17.23
CA GLU A 357 -9.21 -21.47 16.53
C GLU A 357 -7.87 -21.29 15.81
N LEU A 358 -6.85 -22.00 16.29
CA LEU A 358 -5.54 -21.96 15.64
C LEU A 358 -5.71 -22.67 14.31
N LEU A 359 -5.59 -21.92 13.21
CA LEU A 359 -5.54 -22.49 11.86
C LEU A 359 -4.49 -23.58 11.89
N GLU A 360 -4.95 -24.83 11.83
CA GLU A 360 -4.09 -25.97 11.53
C GLU A 360 -3.26 -25.52 10.34
N LYS A 361 -1.94 -25.47 10.49
CA LYS A 361 -1.02 -25.07 9.42
C LYS A 361 -1.42 -25.87 8.18
N GLU A 362 -2.16 -25.24 7.27
CA GLU A 362 -2.60 -25.86 6.01
C GLU A 362 -1.36 -26.50 5.41
N GLY A 363 -1.44 -27.82 5.24
CA GLY A 363 -0.30 -28.72 5.22
C GLY A 363 0.94 -28.11 4.58
N VAL A 364 1.97 -27.90 5.42
CA VAL A 364 3.36 -27.94 4.98
C VAL A 364 3.64 -29.38 4.54
N ALA A 365 3.05 -29.79 3.41
CA ALA A 365 3.56 -30.90 2.65
C ALA A 365 5.02 -30.55 2.36
N ALA A 366 5.93 -31.40 2.81
CA ALA A 366 7.36 -31.31 2.59
C ALA A 366 7.66 -31.37 1.07
N GLY A 367 7.39 -30.27 0.38
CA GLY A 367 7.47 -30.12 -1.06
C GLY A 367 8.29 -28.89 -1.37
N LYS A 368 9.61 -29.08 -1.43
CA LYS A 368 10.62 -28.25 -2.11
C LYS A 368 10.23 -26.78 -2.26
N SER A 369 10.71 -25.99 -1.30
CA SER A 369 10.82 -24.54 -1.28
C SER A 369 10.96 -23.93 -2.68
N SER A 370 9.85 -23.51 -3.27
CA SER A 370 9.87 -22.48 -4.31
C SER A 370 9.76 -21.14 -3.59
N SER A 371 10.92 -20.64 -3.22
CA SER A 371 11.13 -19.26 -2.77
C SER A 371 10.86 -18.31 -3.94
N LEU A 372 9.58 -17.98 -4.16
CA LEU A 372 9.17 -16.84 -4.97
C LEU A 372 8.77 -15.69 -4.04
N LEU A 373 9.81 -15.05 -3.52
CA LEU A 373 10.00 -13.60 -3.56
C LEU A 373 8.72 -12.76 -3.59
N ARG A 374 8.08 -12.62 -2.43
CA ARG A 374 7.42 -11.36 -2.06
C ARG A 374 7.57 -11.20 -0.55
N GLY A 375 8.54 -10.39 -0.13
CA GLY A 375 8.84 -10.09 1.27
C GLY A 375 7.77 -9.24 1.96
N GLY A 376 6.49 -9.51 1.73
CA GLY A 376 5.42 -9.05 2.60
C GLY A 376 5.29 -10.09 3.71
N GLN A 377 5.46 -9.69 4.97
CA GLN A 377 4.93 -10.49 6.08
C GLN A 377 3.45 -10.67 5.79
N GLY A 378 3.05 -11.86 5.32
CA GLY A 378 1.64 -12.17 5.09
C GLY A 378 0.89 -11.88 6.40
N ALA A 379 -0.21 -11.14 6.30
CA ALA A 379 -1.02 -10.80 7.46
C ALA A 379 -1.31 -12.07 8.26
N LYS A 380 -1.09 -12.00 9.57
CA LYS A 380 -1.33 -13.17 10.44
C LYS A 380 -2.84 -13.41 10.48
N LYS A 381 -3.27 -14.62 10.12
CA LYS A 381 -4.69 -14.98 10.14
C LYS A 381 -5.04 -15.61 11.48
N MET A 382 -6.16 -15.20 12.07
CA MET A 382 -6.67 -15.75 13.31
C MET A 382 -8.16 -16.03 13.18
N ASN A 383 -8.55 -17.29 13.32
CA ASN A 383 -9.96 -17.68 13.30
C ASN A 383 -10.57 -17.46 14.69
N LEU A 384 -11.75 -16.85 14.72
CA LEU A 384 -12.48 -16.51 15.92
C LEU A 384 -13.85 -17.16 15.88
N ILE A 385 -14.18 -17.90 16.94
CA ILE A 385 -15.55 -18.37 17.20
C ILE A 385 -16.11 -17.48 18.30
N LEU A 386 -17.23 -16.79 18.01
CA LEU A 386 -17.93 -15.94 18.97
C LEU A 386 -19.10 -16.70 19.58
N LYS A 387 -19.16 -16.74 20.91
CA LYS A 387 -20.31 -17.26 21.66
C LYS A 387 -20.82 -16.19 22.61
N GLU A 388 -22.12 -16.17 22.87
CA GLU A 388 -22.70 -15.37 23.95
C GLU A 388 -22.23 -15.95 25.30
N ALA A 389 -21.69 -15.10 26.17
CA ALA A 389 -21.04 -15.50 27.42
C ALA A 389 -22.03 -15.76 28.58
#